data_AF-A0A966KBH9-F1
#
_entry.id   AF-A0A966KBH9-F1
#
_cell.length_a   1.000
_cell.length_b   1.000
_cell.length_c   1.000
_cell.angle_alpha   90.00
_cell.angle_beta   90.00
_cell.angle_gamma   90.00
#
_symmetry.space_group_name_H-M   'P 1'
#
loop_
_entity.id
_entity.type
_entity.pdbx_description
1 polymer ?
#
loop_
_entity_poly.entity_id
_entity_poly.type
_entity_poly.pdbx_seq_one_letter_code
_entity_poly.pdbx_strand_id
1 'polypeptide(L)' 'MSKKIGLDHVHAIAPYVGGRPISEVAREFGLDESAIVKLASNENPLGMPTSAKAA' A
#
# COMPACT_ATOMS: atom_id res chain seq x y z
N MET A 1 -4.84 -17.53 -31.53
CA MET A 1 -5.54 -17.03 -30.34
C MET A 1 -4.85 -17.62 -29.11
N SER A 2 -4.36 -16.78 -28.20
CA SER A 2 -3.66 -17.27 -27.00
C SER A 2 -4.64 -18.02 -26.09
N LYS A 3 -4.28 -19.25 -25.69
CA LYS A 3 -5.06 -20.05 -24.74
C LYS A 3 -5.03 -19.35 -23.39
N LYS A 4 -6.20 -18.95 -22.86
CA LYS A 4 -6.29 -18.41 -21.50
C LYS A 4 -5.90 -19.51 -20.51
N ILE A 5 -4.90 -19.23 -19.68
CA ILE A 5 -4.43 -20.08 -18.59
C ILE A 5 -5.10 -19.57 -17.31
N GLY A 6 -5.81 -20.44 -16.60
CA GLY A 6 -6.48 -20.11 -15.34
C GLY A 6 -7.93 -20.61 -15.26
N LEU A 7 -8.50 -20.59 -14.05
CA LEU A 7 -9.93 -20.86 -13.82
C LEU A 7 -10.75 -19.61 -14.15
N ASP A 8 -11.97 -19.77 -14.65
CA ASP A 8 -12.82 -18.64 -15.07
C ASP A 8 -13.04 -17.61 -13.96
N HIS A 9 -13.18 -18.06 -12.71
CA HIS A 9 -13.38 -17.16 -11.57
C HIS A 9 -12.16 -16.28 -11.29
N VAL A 10 -10.94 -16.69 -11.66
CA VAL A 10 -9.73 -15.87 -11.50
C VAL A 10 -9.76 -14.71 -12.49
N HIS A 11 -10.23 -14.95 -13.71
CA HIS A 11 -10.39 -13.91 -14.73
C HIS A 11 -11.50 -12.90 -14.41
N ALA A 12 -12.43 -13.26 -13.51
CA ALA A 12 -13.47 -12.35 -13.03
C ALA A 12 -12.98 -11.39 -11.94
N ILE A 13 -11.79 -11.61 -11.36
CA ILE A 13 -11.22 -10.74 -10.33
C ILE A 13 -10.58 -9.53 -11.01
N ALA A 14 -10.90 -8.33 -10.52
CA ALA A 14 -10.20 -7.13 -10.96
C ALA A 14 -8.70 -7.25 -10.65
N PRO A 15 -7.79 -6.88 -11.57
CA PRO A 15 -6.37 -6.90 -11.29
C PRO A 15 -6.04 -6.13 -10.01
N TYR A 16 -5.23 -6.75 -9.14
CA TYR A 16 -4.80 -6.11 -7.91
C TYR A 16 -3.89 -4.92 -8.24
N VAL A 17 -4.28 -3.74 -7.79
CA VAL A 17 -3.46 -2.53 -7.87
C VAL A 17 -2.85 -2.32 -6.50
N GLY A 18 -1.53 -2.45 -6.42
CA GLY A 18 -0.79 -2.17 -5.19
C GLY A 18 -0.97 -0.71 -4.76
N GLY A 19 -0.93 -0.48 -3.44
CA GLY A 19 -0.94 0.87 -2.89
C GLY A 19 0.26 1.69 -3.37
N ARG A 20 0.03 2.98 -3.63
CA ARG A 20 1.07 3.90 -4.09
C ARG A 20 2.06 4.23 -2.95
N PRO A 21 3.38 4.09 -3.15
CA PRO A 21 4.37 4.47 -2.13
C PRO A 21 4.38 5.98 -1.85
N ILE A 22 4.63 6.36 -0.59
CA ILE A 22 4.76 7.77 -0.20
C ILE A 22 5.90 8.46 -0.96
N SER A 23 7.04 7.78 -1.14
CA SER A 23 8.19 8.29 -1.89
C SER A 23 7.88 8.60 -3.36
N GLU A 24 6.97 7.84 -3.97
CA GLU A 24 6.52 8.10 -5.33
C GLU A 24 5.69 9.38 -5.42
N VAL A 25 4.79 9.59 -4.44
CA VAL A 25 4.00 10.82 -4.30
C VAL A 25 4.91 12.01 -4.03
N ALA A 26 5.87 11.87 -3.11
CA ALA A 26 6.83 12.92 -2.77
C ALA A 26 7.61 13.38 -4.02
N ARG A 27 8.10 12.43 -4.82
CA ARG A 27 8.81 12.72 -6.07
C ARG A 27 7.93 13.38 -7.13
N GLU A 28 6.66 12.94 -7.28
CA GLU A 28 5.72 13.52 -8.25
C GLU A 28 5.41 14.98 -7.96
N PHE A 29 5.19 15.31 -6.68
CA PHE A 29 4.77 16.66 -6.26
C PHE A 29 5.93 17.55 -5.78
N GLY A 30 7.16 17.06 -5.78
CA GLY A 30 8.33 17.81 -5.30
C GLY A 30 8.28 18.10 -3.80
N LEU A 31 7.73 17.18 -3.01
CA LEU A 31 7.59 17.31 -1.56
C LEU A 31 8.81 16.72 -0.84
N ASP A 32 9.15 17.28 0.31
CA ASP A 32 10.02 16.61 1.28
C ASP A 32 9.25 15.44 1.90
N GLU A 33 9.69 14.22 1.60
CA GLU A 33 9.09 12.98 2.10
C GLU A 33 9.01 12.94 3.63
N SER A 34 10.00 13.52 4.32
CA SER A 34 10.06 13.54 5.79
C SER A 34 9.00 14.45 6.43
N ALA A 35 8.46 15.40 5.67
CA ALA A 35 7.41 16.31 6.11
C ALA A 35 5.99 15.80 5.82
N ILE A 36 5.84 14.65 5.14
CA ILE A 36 4.53 14.11 4.79
C ILE A 36 3.86 13.48 6.02
N VAL A 37 2.69 14.02 6.38
CA VAL A 37 1.83 13.42 7.41
C VAL A 37 0.92 12.37 6.78
N LYS A 38 1.13 11.09 7.13
CA LYS A 38 0.32 9.97 6.65
C LYS A 38 -1.00 9.88 7.43
N LEU A 39 -2.11 10.14 6.74
CA LEU A 39 -3.48 9.99 7.27
C LEU A 39 -4.25 8.84 6.59
N ALA A 40 -3.59 8.08 5.73
CA ALA A 40 -4.14 6.89 5.09
C ALA A 40 -3.72 5.62 5.85
N SER A 41 -4.57 4.58 5.83
CA SER A 41 -4.35 3.24 6.41
C SER A 41 -4.82 2.98 7.85
N ASN A 42 -5.50 3.93 8.52
CA ASN A 42 -6.05 3.74 9.87
C ASN A 42 -5.04 3.24 10.91
N GLU A 43 -3.76 3.58 10.74
CA GLU A 43 -2.70 3.17 11.65
C GLU A 43 -2.74 3.96 12.96
N ASN A 44 -2.23 3.37 14.04
CA ASN A 44 -2.04 4.10 15.29
C ASN A 44 -0.89 5.11 15.12
N PRO A 45 -1.12 6.43 15.24
CA PRO A 45 -0.06 7.44 15.07
C PRO A 45 1.05 7.33 16.13
N LEU A 46 0.79 6.66 17.26
CA LEU A 46 1.79 6.40 18.30
C LEU A 46 2.67 5.17 18.00
N GLY A 47 2.41 4.47 16.89
CA GLY A 47 3.11 3.25 16.50
C GLY A 47 2.76 2.04 17.38
N MET A 48 3.65 1.05 17.36
CA MET A 48 3.49 -0.18 18.14
C MET A 48 3.72 0.08 19.64
N PRO A 49 2.80 -0.35 20.54
CA PRO A 49 2.94 -0.16 21.97
C PRO A 49 4.12 -0.96 22.56
N THR A 50 4.71 -0.47 23.65
CA THR A 50 5.89 -1.10 24.29
C THR A 50 5.62 -2.52 24.77
N SER A 51 4.42 -2.80 25.29
CA SER A 51 4.03 -4.14 25.73
C SER A 51 4.08 -5.17 24.59
N ALA A 52 3.69 -4.77 23.38
CA ALA A 52 3.76 -5.64 22.20
C ALA A 52 5.20 -5.81 21.68
N LYS A 53 6.06 -4.80 21.84
CA LYS A 53 7.49 -4.90 21.47
C LYS A 53 8.28 -5.87 22.34
N ALA A 54 7.84 -6.05 23.59
CA ALA A 54 8.55 -6.84 24.61
C ALA A 54 8.08 -8.31 24.69
N ALA A 55 7.03 -8.68 23.96
CA ALA A 55 6.51 -10.04 23.86
C ALA A 55 7.25 -10.84 22.79
#